data_AF-A0A7Z1MY20-F1
#
_entry.id   AF-A0A7Z1MY20-F1
#
_cell.length_a   1.000
_cell.length_b   1.000
_cell.length_c   1.000
_cell.angle_alpha   90.00
_cell.angle_beta   90.00
_cell.angle_gamma   90.00
#
_symmetry.space_group_name_H-M   'P 1'
#
loop_
_entity.id
_entity.type
_entity.pdbx_description
1 polymer ?
#
loop_
_entity_poly.entity_id
_entity_poly.type
_entity_poly.pdbx_seq_one_letter_code
_entity_poly.pdbx_strand_id
1 'polypeptide(L)'
;MGLITTNLSNQAGAEFRRQLIENFKEIENFMGDYKTGEAEKKISSLVKKYEDELFKEVRAIVMPEESPLEVTKEVVDSKTDLKGVKHDSLSERIRNDLEQLKKDQVENNPLHNTVVTKNGTVVYDYSKKSQTLSDIKNIYCIGDSVARGLHASKNFGQFLAEKLNANLNNLAVSGATFSKASDNSIFDQALKVKDADLVIVQGTDDDWLKNDGIELGIDKTDIRTFLGAFYQIIKVIRAQNKDAKIVCMTATRQLPVNGTYIRRKDTDRNRLNLSLEDYVNAQVLACTELDVPIFDAYHTDIINPYNPGFRKKYMIDGLHPNELIHEVISYELLKNYYYFYG
;
A
#
# COMPACT_ATOMS: atom_id res chain seq x y z
N MET A 1 -48.08 84.53 -2.84
CA MET A 1 -48.30 84.54 -1.36
C MET A 1 -47.72 83.25 -0.82
N GLY A 2 -46.74 83.21 0.07
CA GLY A 2 -45.94 84.24 0.72
C GLY A 2 -44.55 83.67 1.03
N LEU A 3 -43.60 84.56 1.26
CA LEU A 3 -42.25 84.25 1.72
C LEU A 3 -42.30 83.25 2.88
N ILE A 4 -41.46 82.19 2.86
CA ILE A 4 -40.99 81.63 4.12
C ILE A 4 -40.19 82.77 4.76
N THR A 5 -40.82 83.46 5.70
CA THR A 5 -40.24 84.65 6.30
C THR A 5 -39.07 84.22 7.18
N THR A 6 -37.86 84.58 6.77
CA THR A 6 -36.61 84.38 7.53
C THR A 6 -36.44 85.41 8.65
N ASN A 7 -37.54 85.97 9.18
CA ASN A 7 -37.52 86.83 10.36
C ASN A 7 -37.55 85.97 11.62
N LEU A 8 -36.43 85.30 11.89
CA LEU A 8 -36.22 84.54 13.12
C LEU A 8 -35.88 85.51 14.26
N SER A 9 -36.60 85.39 15.38
CA SER A 9 -36.43 86.19 16.60
C SER A 9 -34.96 86.37 17.02
N ASN A 10 -34.62 87.58 17.46
CA ASN A 10 -33.27 87.91 17.97
C ASN A 10 -32.88 87.18 19.27
N GLN A 11 -33.81 86.46 19.90
CA GLN A 11 -33.53 85.68 21.11
C GLN A 11 -32.83 84.34 20.84
N ALA A 12 -32.87 83.82 19.61
CA ALA A 12 -32.12 82.61 19.25
C ALA A 12 -30.65 82.95 18.99
N GLY A 13 -29.70 82.11 19.45
CA GLY A 13 -28.27 82.30 19.18
C GLY A 13 -27.95 82.41 17.69
N ALA A 14 -26.92 83.19 17.32
CA ALA A 14 -26.60 83.52 15.92
C ALA A 14 -26.31 82.26 15.07
N GLU A 15 -25.67 81.25 15.65
CA GLU A 15 -25.32 80.00 14.99
C GLU A 15 -26.55 79.14 14.67
N PHE A 16 -27.48 79.03 15.63
CA PHE A 16 -28.74 78.30 15.43
C PHE A 16 -29.61 78.96 14.36
N ARG A 17 -29.62 80.31 14.30
CA ARG A 17 -30.30 81.03 13.21
C ARG A 17 -29.67 80.78 11.86
N ARG A 18 -28.34 80.72 11.77
CA ARG A 18 -27.65 80.39 10.51
C ARG A 18 -28.02 79.00 10.01
N GLN A 19 -27.98 77.99 10.88
CA GLN A 19 -28.36 76.62 10.54
C GLN A 19 -29.83 76.52 10.11
N LEU A 20 -30.75 77.20 10.81
CA LEU A 20 -32.15 77.25 10.39
C LEU A 20 -32.32 77.88 9.01
N ILE A 21 -31.61 78.97 8.72
CA ILE A 21 -31.67 79.63 7.40
C ILE A 21 -31.09 78.73 6.31
N GLU A 22 -29.99 78.02 6.57
CA GLU A 22 -29.43 77.04 5.62
C GLU A 22 -30.41 75.89 5.36
N ASN A 23 -31.02 75.33 6.41
CA ASN A 23 -32.03 74.28 6.27
C ASN A 23 -33.27 74.78 5.50
N PHE A 24 -33.74 76.00 5.75
CA PHE A 24 -34.87 76.57 5.00
C PHE A 24 -34.52 76.77 3.51
N LYS A 25 -33.28 77.15 3.19
CA LYS A 25 -32.81 77.23 1.79
C LYS A 25 -32.73 75.85 1.13
N GLU A 26 -32.28 74.83 1.84
CA GLU A 26 -32.28 73.45 1.32
C GLU A 26 -33.70 72.96 1.06
N ILE A 27 -34.64 73.22 1.97
CA ILE A 27 -36.06 72.87 1.80
C ILE A 27 -36.67 73.65 0.63
N GLU A 28 -36.36 74.94 0.48
CA GLU A 28 -36.87 75.76 -0.61
C GLU A 28 -36.31 75.32 -1.97
N ASN A 29 -35.02 74.96 -2.05
CA ASN A 29 -34.41 74.37 -3.24
C ASN A 29 -35.07 73.04 -3.60
N PHE A 30 -35.27 72.15 -2.62
CA PHE A 30 -35.93 70.86 -2.84
C PHE A 30 -37.39 71.03 -3.31
N MET A 31 -38.14 71.97 -2.73
CA MET A 31 -39.50 72.29 -3.18
C MET A 31 -39.52 72.96 -4.56
N GLY A 32 -38.49 73.73 -4.91
CA GLY A 32 -38.28 74.28 -6.25
C GLY A 32 -38.13 73.16 -7.28
N ASP A 33 -37.24 72.21 -7.00
CA ASP A 33 -37.01 71.02 -7.84
C ASP A 33 -38.26 70.14 -7.97
N TYR A 34 -39.11 70.08 -6.93
CA TYR A 34 -40.38 69.35 -6.96
C TYR A 34 -41.42 70.00 -7.89
N LYS A 35 -41.42 71.34 -7.97
CA LYS A 35 -42.32 72.10 -8.85
C LYS A 35 -41.88 72.09 -10.32
N THR A 36 -40.58 71.91 -10.59
CA THR A 36 -40.02 71.82 -11.96
C THR A 36 -39.98 70.39 -12.50
N GLY A 37 -40.32 69.38 -11.69
CA GLY A 37 -40.25 67.97 -12.08
C GLY A 37 -38.82 67.39 -12.08
N GLU A 38 -37.84 68.12 -11.53
CA GLU A 38 -36.44 67.68 -11.47
C GLU A 38 -36.09 66.91 -10.18
N ALA A 39 -36.97 66.93 -9.18
CA ALA A 39 -36.81 66.19 -7.93
C ALA A 39 -36.68 64.67 -8.16
N GLU A 40 -37.51 64.08 -9.03
CA GLU A 40 -37.43 62.66 -9.38
C GLU A 40 -36.09 62.28 -10.01
N LYS A 41 -35.51 63.15 -10.85
CA LYS A 41 -34.17 62.93 -11.43
C LYS A 41 -33.06 62.95 -10.38
N LYS A 42 -33.10 63.89 -9.42
CA LYS A 42 -32.12 63.97 -8.33
C LYS A 42 -32.23 62.78 -7.38
N ILE A 43 -33.45 62.39 -7.00
CA ILE A 43 -33.69 61.20 -6.17
C ILE A 43 -33.20 59.95 -6.91
N SER A 44 -33.55 59.80 -8.19
CA SER A 44 -33.12 58.66 -8.98
C SER A 44 -31.60 58.60 -9.15
N SER A 45 -30.91 59.73 -9.31
CA SER A 45 -29.44 59.74 -9.40
C SER A 45 -28.76 59.38 -8.07
N LEU A 46 -29.32 59.84 -6.94
CA LEU A 46 -28.85 59.47 -5.60
C LEU A 46 -29.08 58.00 -5.30
N VAL A 47 -30.29 57.47 -5.56
CA VAL A 47 -30.60 56.05 -5.40
C VAL A 47 -29.67 55.22 -6.26
N LYS A 48 -29.47 55.60 -7.53
CA LYS A 48 -28.55 54.91 -8.44
C LYS A 48 -27.11 54.92 -7.95
N LYS A 49 -26.64 56.04 -7.36
CA LYS A 49 -25.30 56.11 -6.77
C LYS A 49 -25.13 55.14 -5.59
N TYR A 50 -26.11 55.10 -4.68
CA TYR A 50 -26.08 54.16 -3.56
C TYR A 50 -26.21 52.71 -4.01
N GLU A 51 -27.04 52.45 -5.01
CA GLU A 51 -27.18 51.13 -5.63
C GLU A 51 -25.86 50.67 -6.27
N ASP A 52 -25.17 51.56 -7.00
CA ASP A 52 -23.84 51.30 -7.57
C ASP A 52 -22.77 51.03 -6.48
N GLU A 53 -22.80 51.74 -5.36
CA GLU A 53 -21.91 51.50 -4.21
C GLU A 53 -22.20 50.13 -3.56
N LEU A 54 -23.47 49.81 -3.34
CA LEU A 54 -23.89 48.55 -2.73
C LEU A 54 -23.54 47.35 -3.64
N PHE A 55 -23.71 47.49 -4.96
CA PHE A 55 -23.27 46.48 -5.93
C PHE A 55 -21.75 46.30 -5.97
N LYS A 56 -20.96 47.36 -5.74
CA LYS A 56 -19.49 47.23 -5.62
C LYS A 56 -19.09 46.44 -4.37
N GLU A 57 -19.73 46.71 -3.22
CA GLU A 57 -19.47 45.95 -1.99
C GLU A 57 -19.89 44.48 -2.12
N VAL A 58 -21.06 44.21 -2.70
CA VAL A 58 -21.53 42.83 -2.95
C VAL A 58 -20.60 42.11 -3.93
N ARG A 59 -20.13 42.76 -5.00
CA ARG A 59 -19.12 42.17 -5.90
C ARG A 59 -17.80 41.89 -5.19
N ALA A 60 -17.34 42.77 -4.31
CA ALA A 60 -16.12 42.53 -3.54
C ALA A 60 -16.21 41.29 -2.64
N ILE A 61 -17.41 40.96 -2.14
CA ILE A 61 -17.65 39.76 -1.32
C ILE A 61 -17.79 38.49 -2.18
N VAL A 62 -18.56 38.57 -3.28
CA VAL A 62 -18.96 37.39 -4.07
C VAL A 62 -17.96 37.07 -5.19
N MET A 63 -17.34 38.08 -5.78
CA MET A 63 -16.35 37.99 -6.86
C MET A 63 -15.19 38.99 -6.63
N PRO A 64 -14.40 38.81 -5.54
CA PRO A 64 -13.32 39.73 -5.16
C PRO A 64 -12.32 40.00 -6.28
N GLU A 65 -12.12 39.03 -7.17
CA GLU A 65 -11.24 39.07 -8.35
C GLU A 65 -11.68 40.11 -9.40
N GLU A 66 -12.98 40.43 -9.47
CA GLU A 66 -13.58 41.34 -10.46
C GLU A 66 -13.96 42.71 -9.85
N SER A 67 -13.61 42.92 -8.57
CA SER A 67 -13.91 44.14 -7.85
C SER A 67 -12.99 45.29 -8.29
N PRO A 68 -13.52 46.51 -8.52
CA PRO A 68 -12.70 47.70 -8.78
C PRO A 68 -11.97 48.24 -7.53
N LEU A 69 -12.18 47.62 -6.37
CA LEU A 69 -11.48 47.93 -5.12
C LEU A 69 -10.16 47.14 -5.06
N GLU A 70 -9.16 47.71 -4.39
CA GLU A 70 -7.84 47.09 -4.24
C GLU A 70 -7.98 45.67 -3.66
N VAL A 71 -7.47 44.67 -4.40
CA VAL A 71 -7.45 43.28 -3.96
C VAL A 71 -6.62 43.23 -2.67
N THR A 72 -7.25 42.87 -1.56
CA THR A 72 -6.58 42.86 -0.26
C THR A 72 -5.43 41.86 -0.28
N LYS A 73 -4.39 42.13 0.53
CA LYS A 73 -3.26 41.20 0.70
C LYS A 73 -3.74 39.79 1.07
N GLU A 74 -4.80 39.68 1.86
CA GLU A 74 -5.43 38.40 2.22
C GLU A 74 -5.94 37.62 0.99
N VAL A 75 -6.57 38.29 0.02
CA VAL A 75 -7.03 37.64 -1.23
C VAL A 75 -5.84 37.21 -2.07
N VAL A 76 -4.80 38.04 -2.16
CA VAL A 76 -3.57 37.69 -2.89
C VAL A 76 -2.86 36.49 -2.25
N ASP A 77 -2.76 36.47 -0.92
CA ASP A 77 -2.14 35.40 -0.16
C ASP A 77 -2.98 34.11 -0.24
N SER A 78 -4.31 34.22 -0.34
CA SER A 78 -5.23 33.07 -0.45
C SER A 78 -5.06 32.24 -1.74
N LYS A 79 -4.40 32.80 -2.76
CA LYS A 79 -4.08 32.11 -4.02
C LYS A 79 -2.80 31.30 -3.96
N THR A 80 -2.08 31.33 -2.84
CA THR A 80 -0.87 30.52 -2.66
C THR A 80 -1.27 29.17 -2.08
N ASP A 81 -0.85 28.08 -2.70
CA ASP A 81 -1.15 26.72 -2.25
C ASP A 81 -0.26 26.27 -1.07
N LEU A 82 -0.49 25.05 -0.60
CA LEU A 82 0.24 24.44 0.52
C LEU A 82 1.75 24.26 0.26
N LYS A 83 2.21 24.39 -1.00
CA LYS A 83 3.61 24.29 -1.41
C LYS A 83 4.25 25.65 -1.69
N GLY A 84 3.51 26.75 -1.49
CA GLY A 84 4.00 28.09 -1.73
C GLY A 84 3.89 28.55 -3.20
N VAL A 85 3.16 27.83 -4.06
CA VAL A 85 2.94 28.21 -5.45
C VAL A 85 1.73 29.12 -5.55
N LYS A 86 1.88 30.27 -6.23
CA LYS A 86 0.82 31.24 -6.45
C LYS A 86 0.04 30.90 -7.72
N HIS A 87 -1.28 30.82 -7.60
CA HIS A 87 -2.21 30.49 -8.69
C HIS A 87 -2.95 31.73 -9.20
N ASP A 88 -3.54 31.66 -10.39
CA ASP A 88 -4.23 32.80 -11.01
C ASP A 88 -5.56 33.12 -10.30
N SER A 89 -6.21 32.10 -9.73
CA SER A 89 -7.46 32.23 -8.98
C SER A 89 -7.51 31.33 -7.74
N LEU A 90 -8.36 31.70 -6.78
CA LEU A 90 -8.64 30.85 -5.61
C LEU A 90 -9.20 29.47 -6.02
N SER A 91 -10.09 29.43 -7.02
CA SER A 91 -10.68 28.18 -7.54
C SER A 91 -9.63 27.24 -8.11
N GLU A 92 -8.60 27.78 -8.76
CA GLU A 92 -7.49 26.99 -9.28
C GLU A 92 -6.60 26.44 -8.16
N ARG A 93 -6.24 27.27 -7.20
CA ARG A 93 -5.53 26.84 -5.98
C ARG A 93 -6.30 25.73 -5.25
N ILE A 94 -7.61 25.87 -5.04
CA ILE A 94 -8.44 24.86 -4.36
C ILE A 94 -8.43 23.54 -5.15
N ARG A 95 -8.55 23.59 -6.48
CA ARG A 95 -8.50 22.38 -7.32
C ARG A 95 -7.16 21.66 -7.21
N ASN A 96 -6.07 22.42 -7.25
CA ASN A 96 -4.71 21.88 -7.14
C ASN A 96 -4.44 21.28 -5.76
N ASP A 97 -4.87 21.95 -4.68
CA ASP A 97 -4.81 21.39 -3.32
C ASP A 97 -5.63 20.10 -3.20
N LEU A 98 -6.83 20.05 -3.81
CA LEU A 98 -7.68 18.86 -3.77
C LEU A 98 -7.05 17.68 -4.51
N GLU A 99 -6.47 17.91 -5.70
CA GLU A 99 -5.75 16.89 -6.46
C GLU A 99 -4.49 16.42 -5.74
N GLN A 100 -3.76 17.34 -5.11
CA GLN A 100 -2.59 17.00 -4.29
C GLN A 100 -2.99 16.17 -3.06
N LEU A 101 -4.06 16.54 -2.34
CA LEU A 101 -4.57 15.79 -1.20
C LEU A 101 -5.02 14.37 -1.61
N LYS A 102 -5.67 14.22 -2.77
CA LYS A 102 -6.00 12.89 -3.32
C LYS A 102 -4.73 12.10 -3.63
N LYS A 103 -3.74 12.73 -4.26
CA LYS A 103 -2.47 12.10 -4.59
C LYS A 103 -1.73 11.66 -3.33
N ASP A 104 -1.66 12.51 -2.31
CA ASP A 104 -1.06 12.19 -1.01
C ASP A 104 -1.84 11.08 -0.28
N GLN A 105 -3.17 11.06 -0.36
CA GLN A 105 -3.98 9.95 0.15
C GLN A 105 -3.75 8.63 -0.59
N VAL A 106 -3.23 8.65 -1.80
CA VAL A 106 -2.94 7.44 -2.60
C VAL A 106 -1.48 7.03 -2.42
N GLU A 107 -0.53 7.96 -2.56
CA GLU A 107 0.91 7.71 -2.49
C GLU A 107 1.43 7.54 -1.05
N ASN A 108 0.87 8.27 -0.08
CA ASN A 108 1.26 8.17 1.34
C ASN A 108 0.32 7.25 2.15
N ASN A 109 -0.67 6.61 1.53
CA ASN A 109 -1.44 5.59 2.22
C ASN A 109 -0.58 4.33 2.40
N PRO A 110 -0.25 3.94 3.65
CA PRO A 110 0.55 2.76 3.92
C PRO A 110 -0.09 1.46 3.42
N LEU A 111 -1.39 1.48 3.08
CA LEU A 111 -2.15 0.36 2.55
C LEU A 111 -2.33 0.38 1.02
N HIS A 112 -1.75 1.35 0.29
CA HIS A 112 -1.97 1.48 -1.16
C HIS A 112 -1.64 0.22 -1.96
N ASN A 113 -0.61 -0.53 -1.55
CA ASN A 113 -0.21 -1.77 -2.21
C ASN A 113 -0.79 -3.03 -1.54
N THR A 114 -1.75 -2.87 -0.64
CA THR A 114 -2.45 -4.00 -0.03
C THR A 114 -3.39 -4.64 -1.04
N VAL A 115 -3.34 -5.97 -1.14
CA VAL A 115 -4.19 -6.77 -2.01
C VAL A 115 -4.93 -7.82 -1.18
N VAL A 116 -6.13 -8.18 -1.64
CA VAL A 116 -6.92 -9.26 -1.04
C VAL A 116 -6.77 -10.48 -1.95
N THR A 117 -6.16 -11.54 -1.43
CA THR A 117 -6.00 -12.82 -2.15
C THR A 117 -7.34 -13.52 -2.32
N LYS A 118 -7.41 -14.54 -3.19
CA LYS A 118 -8.66 -15.26 -3.49
C LYS A 118 -9.31 -15.92 -2.28
N ASN A 119 -8.53 -16.26 -1.26
CA ASN A 119 -9.05 -16.81 0.00
C ASN A 119 -9.55 -15.75 0.99
N GLY A 120 -9.37 -14.46 0.69
CA GLY A 120 -9.73 -13.34 1.55
C GLY A 120 -8.62 -12.85 2.47
N THR A 121 -7.39 -13.38 2.38
CA THR A 121 -6.25 -12.88 3.15
C THR A 121 -5.81 -11.53 2.63
N VAL A 122 -5.61 -10.59 3.54
CA VAL A 122 -5.08 -9.25 3.24
C VAL A 122 -3.56 -9.32 3.32
N VAL A 123 -2.88 -9.05 2.21
CA VAL A 123 -1.41 -9.08 2.10
C VAL A 123 -0.89 -7.81 1.45
N TYR A 124 0.36 -7.46 1.70
CA TYR A 124 1.01 -6.32 1.05
C TYR A 124 1.79 -6.78 -0.19
N ASP A 125 1.58 -6.14 -1.34
CA ASP A 125 2.30 -6.45 -2.58
C ASP A 125 3.64 -5.71 -2.65
N TYR A 126 4.68 -6.36 -2.13
CA TYR A 126 6.05 -5.83 -2.15
C TYR A 126 6.67 -5.72 -3.55
N SER A 127 6.07 -6.33 -4.58
CA SER A 127 6.56 -6.19 -5.97
C SER A 127 6.52 -4.74 -6.46
N LYS A 128 5.66 -3.91 -5.86
CA LYS A 128 5.53 -2.48 -6.19
C LYS A 128 6.55 -1.58 -5.48
N LYS A 129 7.32 -2.12 -4.52
CA LYS A 129 8.32 -1.37 -3.75
C LYS A 129 9.76 -1.74 -4.14
N SER A 130 9.99 -3.01 -4.49
CA SER A 130 11.33 -3.47 -4.85
C SER A 130 11.81 -2.86 -6.16
N GLN A 131 13.03 -2.33 -6.16
CA GLN A 131 13.67 -1.86 -7.39
C GLN A 131 14.30 -3.02 -8.19
N THR A 132 14.68 -4.10 -7.50
CA THR A 132 15.43 -5.23 -8.08
C THR A 132 14.54 -6.34 -8.66
N LEU A 133 13.26 -6.41 -8.25
CA LEU A 133 12.34 -7.43 -8.78
C LEU A 133 12.06 -7.30 -10.28
N SER A 134 12.21 -6.11 -10.85
CA SER A 134 11.96 -5.87 -12.28
C SER A 134 12.98 -6.57 -13.20
N ASP A 135 14.16 -6.92 -12.67
CA ASP A 135 15.24 -7.60 -13.37
C ASP A 135 15.07 -9.12 -13.41
N ILE A 136 14.21 -9.69 -12.55
CA ILE A 136 13.99 -11.14 -12.48
C ILE A 136 13.22 -11.60 -13.74
N LYS A 137 13.83 -12.48 -14.54
CA LYS A 137 13.22 -13.08 -15.75
C LYS A 137 13.17 -14.61 -15.70
N ASN A 138 14.08 -15.25 -14.98
CA ASN A 138 14.17 -16.70 -14.87
C ASN A 138 14.13 -17.13 -13.40
N ILE A 139 13.02 -17.75 -13.02
CA ILE A 139 12.78 -18.27 -11.67
C ILE A 139 12.93 -19.79 -11.68
N TYR A 140 13.70 -20.32 -10.73
CA TYR A 140 13.75 -21.75 -10.44
C TYR A 140 13.03 -22.04 -9.13
N CYS A 141 12.25 -23.11 -9.11
CA CYS A 141 11.64 -23.65 -7.90
C CYS A 141 12.15 -25.07 -7.68
N ILE A 142 12.79 -25.31 -6.54
CA ILE A 142 13.27 -26.64 -6.12
C ILE A 142 12.66 -26.98 -4.75
N GLY A 143 12.34 -28.26 -4.55
CA GLY A 143 11.62 -28.72 -3.36
C GLY A 143 10.93 -30.06 -3.57
N ASP A 144 9.92 -30.30 -2.73
CA ASP A 144 9.13 -31.54 -2.69
C ASP A 144 7.75 -31.41 -3.37
N SER A 145 6.76 -32.19 -2.92
CA SER A 145 5.39 -32.14 -3.43
C SER A 145 4.70 -30.81 -3.21
N VAL A 146 5.03 -30.05 -2.16
CA VAL A 146 4.46 -28.73 -1.90
C VAL A 146 4.98 -27.74 -2.94
N ALA A 147 6.31 -27.67 -3.16
CA ALA A 147 6.88 -26.84 -4.23
C ALA A 147 6.41 -27.25 -5.63
N ARG A 148 6.20 -28.54 -5.86
CA ARG A 148 5.59 -29.05 -7.10
C ARG A 148 4.17 -28.53 -7.30
N GLY A 149 3.42 -28.34 -6.22
CA GLY A 149 2.00 -27.95 -6.25
C GLY A 149 1.05 -29.15 -6.24
N LEU A 150 1.39 -30.23 -5.55
CA LEU A 150 0.47 -31.36 -5.41
C LEU A 150 -0.82 -30.88 -4.73
N HIS A 151 -1.97 -31.25 -5.28
CA HIS A 151 -3.30 -30.77 -4.86
C HIS A 151 -3.58 -29.26 -5.07
N ALA A 152 -2.72 -28.54 -5.79
CA ALA A 152 -2.97 -27.18 -6.24
C ALA A 152 -3.08 -27.11 -7.77
N SER A 153 -4.02 -26.33 -8.28
CA SER A 153 -4.06 -26.00 -9.71
C SER A 153 -2.92 -25.08 -10.13
N LYS A 154 -2.37 -24.33 -9.16
CA LYS A 154 -1.28 -23.39 -9.34
C LYS A 154 -0.45 -23.27 -8.05
N ASN A 155 0.87 -23.42 -8.15
CA ASN A 155 1.78 -23.33 -7.01
C ASN A 155 2.36 -21.91 -6.81
N PHE A 156 3.05 -21.69 -5.69
CA PHE A 156 3.57 -20.36 -5.32
C PHE A 156 4.60 -19.83 -6.33
N GLY A 157 5.38 -20.71 -6.96
CA GLY A 157 6.35 -20.33 -8.00
C GLY A 157 5.66 -19.82 -9.25
N GLN A 158 4.54 -20.44 -9.64
CA GLN A 158 3.72 -19.98 -10.77
C GLN A 158 3.02 -18.66 -10.46
N PHE A 159 2.53 -18.46 -9.24
CA PHE A 159 1.97 -17.15 -8.82
C PHE A 159 3.02 -16.05 -8.90
N LEU A 160 4.23 -16.33 -8.42
CA LEU A 160 5.33 -15.37 -8.46
C LEU A 160 5.75 -15.05 -9.89
N ALA A 161 5.95 -16.08 -10.72
CA ALA A 161 6.37 -15.92 -12.10
C ALA A 161 5.39 -15.10 -12.93
N GLU A 162 4.08 -15.36 -12.81
CA GLU A 162 3.07 -14.55 -13.49
C GLU A 162 3.07 -13.10 -13.00
N LYS A 163 3.25 -12.87 -11.69
CA LYS A 163 3.30 -11.51 -11.13
C LYS A 163 4.50 -10.71 -11.63
N LEU A 164 5.64 -11.38 -11.79
CA LEU A 164 6.88 -10.75 -12.25
C LEU A 164 7.04 -10.77 -13.78
N ASN A 165 6.10 -11.38 -14.51
CA ASN A 165 6.21 -11.65 -15.94
C ASN A 165 7.54 -12.37 -16.28
N ALA A 166 7.85 -13.41 -15.51
CA ALA A 166 9.07 -14.21 -15.58
C ALA A 166 8.76 -15.65 -16.00
N ASN A 167 9.78 -16.35 -16.50
CA ASN A 167 9.74 -17.78 -16.78
C ASN A 167 9.89 -18.56 -15.48
N LEU A 168 9.14 -19.66 -15.34
CA LEU A 168 9.29 -20.59 -14.22
C LEU A 168 9.86 -21.93 -14.70
N ASN A 169 10.97 -22.33 -14.09
CA ASN A 169 11.52 -23.68 -14.17
C ASN A 169 11.23 -24.40 -12.84
N ASN A 170 10.12 -25.14 -12.77
CA ASN A 170 9.79 -25.92 -11.58
C ASN A 170 10.44 -27.32 -11.66
N LEU A 171 11.46 -27.55 -10.84
CA LEU A 171 12.19 -28.82 -10.77
C LEU A 171 11.76 -29.69 -9.58
N ALA A 172 10.78 -29.24 -8.79
CA ALA A 172 10.35 -29.92 -7.58
C ALA A 172 9.73 -31.30 -7.84
N VAL A 173 10.04 -32.26 -6.97
CA VAL A 173 9.64 -33.67 -7.10
C VAL A 173 9.04 -34.15 -5.77
N SER A 174 7.88 -34.80 -5.81
CA SER A 174 7.25 -35.36 -4.61
C SER A 174 8.19 -36.35 -3.89
N GLY A 175 8.31 -36.22 -2.56
CA GLY A 175 9.15 -37.12 -1.77
C GLY A 175 10.64 -36.74 -1.74
N ALA A 176 10.99 -35.53 -2.20
CA ALA A 176 12.37 -35.10 -2.35
C ALA A 176 12.96 -34.64 -1.01
N THR A 177 13.99 -35.35 -0.56
CA THR A 177 14.80 -34.98 0.61
C THR A 177 15.82 -33.89 0.25
N PHE A 178 16.25 -33.09 1.22
CA PHE A 178 17.49 -32.31 1.10
C PHE A 178 18.68 -33.26 1.02
N SER A 179 18.78 -34.18 1.97
CA SER A 179 19.85 -35.17 1.99
C SER A 179 19.87 -36.02 0.72
N LYS A 180 21.03 -36.59 0.42
CA LYS A 180 21.19 -37.54 -0.67
C LYS A 180 20.69 -38.95 -0.27
N ALA A 181 19.55 -39.01 0.41
CA ALA A 181 18.90 -40.24 0.88
C ALA A 181 17.86 -40.80 -0.12
N SER A 182 17.50 -40.02 -1.15
CA SER A 182 16.68 -40.45 -2.28
C SER A 182 17.22 -39.95 -3.62
N ASP A 183 16.81 -40.62 -4.70
CA ASP A 183 16.98 -40.10 -6.05
C ASP A 183 16.13 -38.85 -6.24
N ASN A 184 16.63 -37.88 -7.01
CA ASN A 184 15.99 -36.57 -7.22
C ASN A 184 15.80 -35.77 -5.92
N SER A 185 16.71 -35.94 -4.97
CA SER A 185 16.88 -35.04 -3.83
C SER A 185 16.93 -33.59 -4.29
N ILE A 186 16.61 -32.65 -3.41
CA ILE A 186 16.68 -31.22 -3.68
C ILE A 186 18.14 -30.82 -4.00
N PHE A 187 19.14 -31.54 -3.48
CA PHE A 187 20.52 -31.42 -3.92
C PHE A 187 20.70 -31.74 -5.41
N ASP A 188 20.09 -32.82 -5.92
CA ASP A 188 20.11 -33.14 -7.35
C ASP A 188 19.35 -32.11 -8.20
N GLN A 189 18.27 -31.54 -7.66
CA GLN A 189 17.53 -30.47 -8.32
C GLN A 189 18.41 -29.22 -8.44
N ALA A 190 19.14 -28.86 -7.38
CA ALA A 190 20.04 -27.71 -7.35
C ALA A 190 21.17 -27.81 -8.40
N LEU A 191 21.70 -29.01 -8.65
CA LEU A 191 22.71 -29.25 -9.69
C LEU A 191 22.22 -28.92 -11.12
N LYS A 192 20.91 -28.91 -11.33
CA LYS A 192 20.25 -28.61 -12.62
C LYS A 192 19.89 -27.13 -12.78
N VAL A 193 20.09 -26.30 -11.75
CA VAL A 193 19.77 -24.87 -11.78
C VAL A 193 20.88 -24.11 -12.52
N LYS A 194 20.54 -23.52 -13.66
CA LYS A 194 21.44 -22.75 -14.54
C LYS A 194 20.76 -21.47 -14.98
N ASP A 195 21.55 -20.41 -15.18
CA ASP A 195 21.12 -19.11 -15.69
C ASP A 195 19.88 -18.54 -14.95
N ALA A 196 19.84 -18.76 -13.64
CA ALA A 196 18.74 -18.33 -12.78
C ALA A 196 18.94 -16.90 -12.26
N ASP A 197 17.88 -16.10 -12.25
CA ASP A 197 17.86 -14.79 -11.58
C ASP A 197 17.37 -14.92 -10.13
N LEU A 198 16.41 -15.83 -9.90
CA LEU A 198 15.86 -16.14 -8.59
C LEU A 198 15.69 -17.65 -8.42
N VAL A 199 16.11 -18.17 -7.28
CA VAL A 199 15.89 -19.57 -6.89
C VAL A 199 15.09 -19.62 -5.60
N ILE A 200 13.96 -20.31 -5.63
CA ILE A 200 13.15 -20.64 -4.46
C ILE A 200 13.52 -22.04 -4.00
N VAL A 201 13.99 -22.16 -2.76
CA VAL A 201 14.35 -23.44 -2.14
C VAL A 201 13.36 -23.74 -1.01
N GLN A 202 12.43 -24.66 -1.23
CA GLN A 202 11.49 -25.10 -0.21
C GLN A 202 12.10 -26.24 0.61
N GLY A 203 12.03 -26.12 1.93
CA GLY A 203 12.42 -27.13 2.90
C GLY A 203 11.35 -28.18 3.09
N THR A 204 11.77 -29.40 3.40
CA THR A 204 10.95 -30.60 3.24
C THR A 204 10.71 -31.34 4.56
N ASP A 205 9.60 -32.05 4.66
CA ASP A 205 9.35 -33.01 5.74
C ASP A 205 9.89 -34.41 5.42
N ASP A 206 10.33 -34.65 4.19
CA ASP A 206 10.72 -35.98 3.73
C ASP A 206 11.97 -36.49 4.47
N ASP A 207 12.95 -35.64 4.82
CA ASP A 207 14.12 -36.05 5.62
C ASP A 207 13.74 -36.50 7.03
N TRP A 208 12.70 -35.88 7.61
CA TRP A 208 12.20 -36.26 8.93
C TRP A 208 11.57 -37.65 8.91
N LEU A 209 10.98 -38.07 7.78
CA LEU A 209 10.27 -39.33 7.61
C LEU A 209 11.12 -40.44 6.99
N LYS A 210 12.06 -40.08 6.12
CA LYS A 210 12.84 -41.04 5.33
C LYS A 210 13.69 -41.90 6.25
N ASN A 211 13.57 -43.22 6.10
CA ASN A 211 14.25 -44.19 6.95
C ASN A 211 14.06 -43.90 8.46
N ASP A 212 12.86 -43.39 8.80
CA ASP A 212 12.49 -42.97 10.16
C ASP A 212 13.43 -41.91 10.75
N GLY A 213 13.90 -40.99 9.90
CA GLY A 213 14.71 -39.84 10.27
C GLY A 213 16.13 -39.88 9.70
N ILE A 214 16.46 -38.86 8.92
CA ILE A 214 17.83 -38.53 8.51
C ILE A 214 18.45 -37.60 9.55
N GLU A 215 19.71 -37.84 9.91
CA GLU A 215 20.40 -36.99 10.88
C GLU A 215 20.48 -35.53 10.41
N LEU A 216 20.30 -34.59 11.35
CA LEU A 216 20.49 -33.17 11.05
C LEU A 216 21.90 -32.91 10.52
N GLY A 217 22.91 -33.50 11.17
CA GLY A 217 24.32 -33.37 10.80
C GLY A 217 24.91 -32.01 11.16
N ILE A 218 26.13 -32.01 11.69
CA ILE A 218 26.88 -30.77 11.99
C ILE A 218 27.93 -30.45 10.91
N ASP A 219 28.33 -31.46 10.13
CA ASP A 219 29.26 -31.29 9.02
C ASP A 219 28.52 -30.70 7.82
N LYS A 220 28.80 -29.41 7.55
CA LYS A 220 28.23 -28.63 6.44
C LYS A 220 28.66 -29.13 5.05
N THR A 221 29.46 -30.18 4.95
CA THR A 221 29.90 -30.80 3.70
C THR A 221 29.30 -32.19 3.46
N ASP A 222 28.72 -32.83 4.48
CA ASP A 222 28.14 -34.16 4.34
C ASP A 222 26.72 -34.11 3.76
N ILE A 223 26.64 -34.27 2.43
CA ILE A 223 25.37 -34.28 1.69
C ILE A 223 24.41 -35.42 2.06
N ARG A 224 24.82 -36.38 2.92
CA ARG A 224 23.93 -37.45 3.41
C ARG A 224 23.09 -37.01 4.61
N THR A 225 23.43 -35.88 5.23
CA THR A 225 22.70 -35.28 6.36
C THR A 225 21.83 -34.12 5.88
N PHE A 226 20.81 -33.77 6.66
CA PHE A 226 19.87 -32.70 6.31
C PHE A 226 20.57 -31.34 6.13
N LEU A 227 21.33 -30.89 7.14
CA LEU A 227 22.04 -29.62 7.10
C LEU A 227 23.21 -29.68 6.12
N GLY A 228 24.03 -30.73 6.14
CA GLY A 228 25.14 -30.85 5.21
C GLY A 228 24.70 -30.72 3.75
N ALA A 229 23.58 -31.34 3.37
CA ALA A 229 23.02 -31.17 2.04
C ALA A 229 22.46 -29.77 1.80
N PHE A 230 21.72 -29.19 2.74
CA PHE A 230 21.18 -27.83 2.61
C PHE A 230 22.27 -26.78 2.39
N TYR A 231 23.36 -26.83 3.17
CA TYR A 231 24.52 -25.95 2.99
C TYR A 231 25.13 -26.10 1.59
N GLN A 232 25.21 -27.33 1.08
CA GLN A 232 25.77 -27.58 -0.25
C GLN A 232 24.81 -27.18 -1.38
N ILE A 233 23.49 -27.32 -1.21
CA ILE A 233 22.48 -26.79 -2.14
C ILE A 233 22.71 -25.30 -2.39
N ILE A 234 22.80 -24.51 -1.32
CA ILE A 234 22.98 -23.05 -1.41
C ILE A 234 24.33 -22.70 -2.06
N LYS A 235 25.42 -23.40 -1.68
CA LYS A 235 26.75 -23.21 -2.28
C LYS A 235 26.75 -23.52 -3.77
N VAL A 236 26.13 -24.63 -4.17
CA VAL A 236 26.02 -25.06 -5.57
C VAL A 236 25.27 -24.02 -6.39
N ILE A 237 24.12 -23.54 -5.91
CA ILE A 237 23.34 -22.52 -6.62
C ILE A 237 24.17 -21.26 -6.84
N ARG A 238 24.82 -20.74 -5.79
CA ARG A 238 25.67 -19.55 -5.86
C ARG A 238 26.87 -19.73 -6.80
N ALA A 239 27.49 -20.90 -6.80
CA ALA A 239 28.64 -21.18 -7.67
C ALA A 239 28.24 -21.28 -9.15
N GLN A 240 27.04 -21.79 -9.43
CA GLN A 240 26.57 -22.04 -10.80
C GLN A 240 25.83 -20.84 -11.42
N ASN A 241 25.31 -19.93 -10.59
CA ASN A 241 24.47 -18.81 -11.01
C ASN A 241 24.99 -17.54 -10.33
N LYS A 242 25.99 -16.91 -10.96
CA LYS A 242 26.55 -15.65 -10.47
C LYS A 242 25.44 -14.59 -10.46
N ASP A 243 25.27 -13.92 -9.32
CA ASP A 243 24.26 -12.86 -9.08
C ASP A 243 22.82 -13.33 -8.81
N ALA A 244 22.53 -14.63 -8.91
CA ALA A 244 21.22 -15.18 -8.58
C ALA A 244 20.82 -14.88 -7.13
N LYS A 245 19.58 -14.42 -6.95
CA LYS A 245 18.97 -14.28 -5.63
C LYS A 245 18.43 -15.62 -5.17
N ILE A 246 18.50 -15.88 -3.87
CA ILE A 246 17.94 -17.10 -3.27
C ILE A 246 16.95 -16.69 -2.20
N VAL A 247 15.77 -17.31 -2.20
CA VAL A 247 14.79 -17.20 -1.11
C VAL A 247 14.41 -18.60 -0.67
N CYS A 248 14.43 -18.84 0.62
CA CYS A 248 14.03 -20.12 1.19
C CYS A 248 12.61 -20.08 1.75
N MET A 249 12.02 -21.26 1.91
CA MET A 249 10.82 -21.49 2.70
C MET A 249 11.03 -22.75 3.51
N THR A 250 10.51 -22.83 4.74
CA THR A 250 10.53 -24.09 5.50
C THR A 250 9.45 -25.06 5.00
N ALA A 251 9.45 -26.29 5.49
CA ALA A 251 8.26 -27.15 5.36
C ALA A 251 7.05 -26.43 6.00
N THR A 252 5.84 -26.72 5.51
CA THR A 252 4.62 -26.19 6.13
C THR A 252 4.29 -26.99 7.38
N ARG A 253 3.60 -26.35 8.33
CA ARG A 253 2.87 -27.07 9.38
C ARG A 253 1.94 -28.11 8.77
N GLN A 254 1.76 -29.24 9.46
CA GLN A 254 1.02 -30.37 8.87
C GLN A 254 0.34 -31.27 9.91
N LEU A 255 -0.85 -31.76 9.55
CA LEU A 255 -1.58 -32.78 10.28
C LEU A 255 -2.18 -33.77 9.27
N PRO A 256 -1.36 -34.64 8.64
CA PRO A 256 -1.85 -35.55 7.61
C PRO A 256 -2.99 -36.44 8.11
N VAL A 257 -4.08 -36.53 7.34
CA VAL A 257 -5.28 -37.30 7.68
C VAL A 257 -5.75 -38.20 6.55
N ASN A 258 -6.50 -39.24 6.92
CA ASN A 258 -7.34 -40.01 6.00
C ASN A 258 -8.79 -39.94 6.49
N GLY A 259 -9.58 -39.04 5.92
CA GLY A 259 -10.90 -38.69 6.46
C GLY A 259 -10.77 -38.06 7.85
N THR A 260 -11.32 -38.73 8.86
CA THR A 260 -11.25 -38.30 10.27
C THR A 260 -10.07 -38.89 11.03
N TYR A 261 -9.34 -39.84 10.44
CA TYR A 261 -8.19 -40.49 11.08
C TYR A 261 -6.92 -39.65 10.90
N ILE A 262 -6.29 -39.26 12.01
CA ILE A 262 -4.98 -38.59 12.02
C ILE A 262 -3.90 -39.64 11.79
N ARG A 263 -3.16 -39.50 10.68
CA ARG A 263 -2.08 -40.43 10.32
C ARG A 263 -0.78 -40.13 11.06
N ARG A 264 -0.51 -38.84 11.26
CA ARG A 264 0.72 -38.31 11.87
C ARG A 264 0.47 -36.88 12.33
N LYS A 265 1.20 -36.44 13.34
CA LYS A 265 1.34 -35.03 13.74
C LYS A 265 2.76 -34.58 13.43
N ASP A 266 2.95 -33.34 12.98
CA ASP A 266 4.28 -32.72 12.86
C ASP A 266 5.09 -32.73 14.18
N THR A 267 4.40 -32.82 15.31
CA THR A 267 4.95 -32.97 16.66
C THR A 267 5.35 -34.40 17.06
N ASP A 268 5.04 -35.41 16.25
CA ASP A 268 5.51 -36.78 16.51
C ASP A 268 7.04 -36.83 16.37
N ARG A 269 7.68 -37.72 17.12
CA ARG A 269 9.14 -37.88 17.09
C ARG A 269 9.53 -39.10 16.25
N ASN A 270 10.56 -38.95 15.43
CA ASN A 270 11.17 -40.05 14.67
C ASN A 270 12.15 -40.87 15.56
N ARG A 271 12.86 -41.86 14.99
CA ARG A 271 13.82 -42.68 15.77
C ARG A 271 14.98 -41.91 16.39
N LEU A 272 15.29 -40.73 15.86
CA LEU A 272 16.32 -39.83 16.38
C LEU A 272 15.78 -38.95 17.52
N ASN A 273 14.53 -39.19 17.94
CA ASN A 273 13.82 -38.38 18.92
C ASN A 273 13.63 -36.92 18.46
N LEU A 274 13.53 -36.67 17.14
CA LEU A 274 13.34 -35.35 16.54
C LEU A 274 11.93 -35.21 15.94
N SER A 275 11.30 -34.05 16.14
CA SER A 275 10.05 -33.66 15.46
C SER A 275 10.35 -32.96 14.13
N LEU A 276 9.32 -32.67 13.32
CA LEU A 276 9.50 -31.85 12.11
C LEU A 276 10.05 -30.45 12.45
N GLU A 277 9.59 -29.88 13.56
CA GLU A 277 10.00 -28.56 14.03
C GLU A 277 11.51 -28.50 14.31
N ASP A 278 12.12 -29.59 14.76
CA ASP A 278 13.58 -29.65 14.97
C ASP A 278 14.35 -29.45 13.64
N TYR A 279 13.85 -30.01 12.52
CA TYR A 279 14.44 -29.81 11.19
C TYR A 279 14.18 -28.40 10.65
N VAL A 280 12.96 -27.89 10.85
CA VAL A 280 12.57 -26.52 10.47
C VAL A 280 13.48 -25.49 11.16
N ASN A 281 13.63 -25.60 12.48
CA ASN A 281 14.47 -24.70 13.26
C ASN A 281 15.94 -24.76 12.80
N ALA A 282 16.44 -25.96 12.51
CA ALA A 282 17.78 -26.14 11.97
C ALA A 282 17.95 -25.44 10.60
N GLN A 283 16.96 -25.53 9.71
CA GLN A 283 16.99 -24.84 8.42
C GLN A 283 16.98 -23.32 8.58
N VAL A 284 16.13 -22.77 9.47
CA VAL A 284 16.05 -21.32 9.73
C VAL A 284 17.40 -20.76 10.23
N LEU A 285 18.04 -21.46 11.18
CA LEU A 285 19.38 -21.09 11.65
C LEU A 285 20.43 -21.18 10.54
N ALA A 286 20.38 -22.22 9.71
CA ALA A 286 21.28 -22.35 8.57
C ALA A 286 21.09 -21.22 7.53
N CYS A 287 19.86 -20.78 7.28
CA CYS A 287 19.61 -19.61 6.43
C CYS A 287 20.23 -18.33 6.99
N THR A 288 20.17 -18.15 8.32
CA THR A 288 20.84 -17.02 9.00
C THR A 288 22.35 -17.09 8.80
N GLU A 289 22.96 -18.25 9.01
CA GLU A 289 24.41 -18.45 8.82
C GLU A 289 24.86 -18.30 7.35
N LEU A 290 23.99 -18.65 6.41
CA LEU A 290 24.25 -18.57 4.97
C LEU A 290 23.92 -17.20 4.38
N ASP A 291 23.33 -16.29 5.16
CA ASP A 291 22.85 -14.98 4.71
C ASP A 291 21.86 -15.13 3.54
N VAL A 292 20.78 -15.87 3.78
CA VAL A 292 19.68 -16.13 2.82
C VAL A 292 18.34 -15.84 3.49
N PRO A 293 17.45 -15.03 2.88
CA PRO A 293 16.12 -14.78 3.44
C PRO A 293 15.25 -16.04 3.39
N ILE A 294 14.46 -16.25 4.44
CA ILE A 294 13.57 -17.41 4.58
C ILE A 294 12.18 -17.01 5.04
N PHE A 295 11.15 -17.52 4.34
CA PHE A 295 9.80 -17.55 4.87
C PHE A 295 9.62 -18.78 5.76
N ASP A 296 9.50 -18.56 7.07
CA ASP A 296 9.17 -19.60 8.03
C ASP A 296 7.67 -19.97 7.97
N ALA A 297 7.36 -20.86 7.03
CA ALA A 297 6.01 -21.34 6.77
C ALA A 297 5.50 -22.35 7.81
N TYR A 298 6.38 -22.87 8.66
CA TYR A 298 5.98 -23.77 9.73
C TYR A 298 5.43 -22.97 10.91
N HIS A 299 6.13 -21.91 11.32
CA HIS A 299 5.74 -21.10 12.49
C HIS A 299 4.72 -19.98 12.18
N THR A 300 4.18 -19.93 10.97
CA THR A 300 3.16 -18.94 10.59
C THR A 300 1.75 -19.34 11.05
N ASP A 301 0.93 -18.36 11.40
CA ASP A 301 -0.51 -18.56 11.66
C ASP A 301 -1.34 -18.68 10.37
N ILE A 302 -0.74 -18.42 9.21
CA ILE A 302 -1.41 -18.49 7.89
C ILE A 302 -1.79 -19.94 7.55
N ILE A 303 -1.00 -20.92 7.99
CA ILE A 303 -1.15 -22.34 7.63
C ILE A 303 -1.50 -23.13 8.90
N ASN A 304 -2.79 -23.43 9.08
CA ASN A 304 -3.31 -24.04 10.31
C ASN A 304 -4.07 -25.35 10.05
N PRO A 305 -3.37 -26.46 9.69
CA PRO A 305 -3.99 -27.73 9.35
C PRO A 305 -4.68 -28.42 10.53
N TYR A 306 -4.35 -28.03 11.77
CA TYR A 306 -5.02 -28.50 12.98
C TYR A 306 -6.45 -27.97 13.09
N ASN A 307 -6.76 -26.82 12.48
CA ASN A 307 -8.13 -26.32 12.39
C ASN A 307 -8.91 -27.08 11.30
N PRO A 308 -9.99 -27.81 11.64
CA PRO A 308 -10.74 -28.60 10.65
C PRO A 308 -11.36 -27.77 9.52
N GLY A 309 -11.76 -26.52 9.81
CA GLY A 309 -12.31 -25.59 8.81
C GLY A 309 -11.24 -25.14 7.81
N PHE A 310 -10.05 -24.83 8.29
CA PHE A 310 -8.88 -24.54 7.44
C PHE A 310 -8.58 -25.75 6.55
N ARG A 311 -8.40 -26.92 7.16
CA ARG A 311 -8.07 -28.16 6.45
C ARG A 311 -9.09 -28.47 5.35
N LYS A 312 -10.38 -28.42 5.67
CA LYS A 312 -11.47 -28.66 4.70
C LYS A 312 -11.41 -27.74 3.48
N LYS A 313 -10.99 -26.48 3.65
CA LYS A 313 -10.98 -25.49 2.58
C LYS A 313 -9.66 -25.42 1.82
N TYR A 314 -8.54 -25.64 2.51
CA TYR A 314 -7.22 -25.23 2.01
C TYR A 314 -6.21 -26.37 1.92
N MET A 315 -6.40 -27.47 2.64
CA MET A 315 -5.36 -28.49 2.83
C MET A 315 -6.03 -29.82 3.18
N ILE A 316 -6.82 -30.38 2.28
CA ILE A 316 -7.82 -31.43 2.59
C ILE A 316 -7.20 -32.65 3.27
N ASP A 317 -6.02 -33.06 2.81
CA ASP A 317 -5.26 -34.18 3.36
C ASP A 317 -4.44 -33.82 4.60
N GLY A 318 -4.43 -32.54 5.00
CA GLY A 318 -3.66 -32.01 6.12
C GLY A 318 -2.15 -31.88 5.86
N LEU A 319 -1.69 -32.08 4.62
CA LEU A 319 -0.27 -32.04 4.23
C LEU A 319 0.02 -31.07 3.07
N HIS A 320 -0.84 -31.00 2.05
CA HIS A 320 -0.57 -30.23 0.85
C HIS A 320 -1.53 -29.03 0.74
N PRO A 321 -1.03 -27.78 0.82
CA PRO A 321 -1.86 -26.62 0.59
C PRO A 321 -2.37 -26.58 -0.86
N ASN A 322 -3.59 -26.09 -1.07
CA ASN A 322 -4.13 -25.83 -2.39
C ASN A 322 -3.70 -24.46 -2.93
N GLU A 323 -4.14 -24.11 -4.14
CA GLU A 323 -3.74 -22.88 -4.83
C GLU A 323 -4.04 -21.61 -4.04
N LEU A 324 -5.06 -21.64 -3.19
CA LEU A 324 -5.48 -20.50 -2.37
C LEU A 324 -4.44 -20.12 -1.32
N ILE A 325 -3.76 -21.12 -0.74
CA ILE A 325 -2.65 -20.88 0.18
C ILE A 325 -1.34 -20.67 -0.58
N HIS A 326 -1.14 -21.33 -1.72
CA HIS A 326 0.01 -21.04 -2.58
C HIS A 326 0.06 -19.58 -3.05
N GLU A 327 -1.09 -18.95 -3.30
CA GLU A 327 -1.16 -17.51 -3.57
C GLU A 327 -0.60 -16.70 -2.41
N VAL A 328 -1.03 -16.98 -1.18
CA VAL A 328 -0.54 -16.27 0.03
C VAL A 328 0.97 -16.52 0.24
N ILE A 329 1.43 -17.75 0.09
CA ILE A 329 2.85 -18.11 0.17
C ILE A 329 3.68 -17.27 -0.81
N SER A 330 3.19 -17.02 -2.04
CA SER A 330 3.91 -16.20 -3.01
C SER A 330 4.16 -14.76 -2.53
N TYR A 331 3.21 -14.16 -1.81
CA TYR A 331 3.39 -12.83 -1.21
C TYR A 331 4.34 -12.85 -0.02
N GLU A 332 4.32 -13.91 0.79
CA GLU A 332 5.25 -14.08 1.90
C GLU A 332 6.71 -14.28 1.42
N LEU A 333 6.91 -15.00 0.32
CA LEU A 333 8.19 -15.11 -0.36
C LEU A 333 8.66 -13.74 -0.90
N LEU A 334 7.76 -12.97 -1.53
CA LEU A 334 8.05 -11.61 -2.00
C LEU A 334 8.43 -10.65 -0.88
N LYS A 335 7.74 -10.73 0.26
CA LYS A 335 8.08 -9.95 1.45
C LYS A 335 9.51 -10.22 1.90
N ASN A 336 9.88 -11.49 2.02
CA ASN A 336 11.23 -11.89 2.44
C ASN A 336 12.29 -11.53 1.40
N TYR A 337 11.98 -11.66 0.10
CA TYR A 337 12.83 -11.13 -0.97
C TYR A 337 13.07 -9.63 -0.77
N TYR A 338 12.00 -8.84 -0.61
CA TYR A 338 12.10 -7.38 -0.53
C TYR A 338 12.83 -6.92 0.73
N TYR A 339 12.57 -7.53 1.89
CA TYR A 339 13.28 -7.17 3.13
C TYR A 339 14.79 -7.36 3.05
N PHE A 340 15.25 -8.25 2.17
CA PHE A 340 16.65 -8.61 2.08
C PHE A 340 17.36 -8.01 0.85
N TYR A 341 16.70 -7.99 -0.31
CA TYR A 341 17.28 -7.53 -1.59
C TYR A 341 16.61 -6.28 -2.18
N GLY A 342 15.53 -5.80 -1.55
CA GLY A 342 14.55 -4.88 -2.14
C GLY A 342 14.93 -3.41 -2.15
#